data_AF-A0A8B7CPV5-F1
#
_entry.id   AF-A0A8B7CPV5-F1
#
_cell.length_a   1.000
_cell.length_b   1.000
_cell.length_c   1.000
_cell.angle_alpha   90.00
_cell.angle_beta   90.00
_cell.angle_gamma   90.00
#
_symmetry.space_group_name_H-M   'P 1'
#
loop_
_entity.id
_entity.type
_entity.pdbx_description
1 polymer ?
#
loop_
_entity_poly.entity_id
_entity_poly.type
_entity_poly.pdbx_seq_one_letter_code
_entity_poly.pdbx_strand_id
1 'polypeptide(L)'
;MTVRRFHSLLLLLALLPLLASAAQEGECVYTVYVRTGSVIKGGTDAKIGVSLGDATGREVQVRDLVSWGGLMGPDHDYFERGNLDAFSGRGPCGLTRPLCRLNVTSDGGGAHHGWYCEYVEVTATGPHLPCSQTLFYVRQWLATDAPPFQLYATVDGCDQASAPRRPNLVLGNRPDTDSSSSSSSSSSSS
;
A
#
# COMPACT_ATOMS: atom_id res chain seq x y z
N MET A 1 6.50 -63.78 -19.66
CA MET A 1 7.35 -62.72 -20.22
C MET A 1 6.55 -61.42 -20.30
N THR A 2 6.44 -60.63 -19.22
CA THR A 2 5.77 -59.32 -19.27
C THR A 2 6.25 -58.42 -18.14
N VAL A 3 7.47 -57.88 -18.25
CA VAL A 3 7.94 -56.78 -17.39
C VAL A 3 8.59 -55.71 -18.26
N ARG A 4 7.79 -55.04 -19.09
CA ARG A 4 8.28 -53.93 -19.92
C ARG A 4 7.20 -52.87 -20.18
N ARG A 5 6.57 -52.28 -19.16
CA ARG A 5 5.78 -51.02 -19.31
C ARG A 5 5.71 -50.09 -18.08
N PHE A 6 6.47 -50.33 -17.00
CA PHE A 6 6.38 -49.47 -15.81
C PHE A 6 7.50 -48.41 -15.68
N HIS A 7 8.64 -48.59 -16.34
CA HIS A 7 9.78 -47.66 -16.20
C HIS A 7 9.57 -46.32 -16.93
N SER A 8 8.76 -46.28 -17.99
CA SER A 8 8.51 -45.05 -18.76
C SER A 8 7.59 -44.06 -18.03
N LEU A 9 6.69 -44.54 -17.14
CA LEU A 9 5.79 -43.68 -16.36
C LEU A 9 6.50 -43.11 -15.12
N LEU A 10 7.39 -43.89 -14.51
CA LEU A 10 8.21 -43.49 -13.36
C LEU A 10 9.21 -42.37 -13.69
N LEU A 11 9.76 -42.37 -14.90
CA LEU A 11 10.65 -41.30 -15.39
C LEU A 11 9.91 -39.97 -15.64
N LEU A 12 8.62 -40.01 -16.02
CA LEU A 12 7.81 -38.80 -16.20
C LEU A 12 7.41 -38.17 -14.85
N LEU A 13 7.11 -38.98 -13.82
CA LEU A 13 6.82 -38.50 -12.46
C LEU A 13 8.06 -37.95 -11.74
N ALA A 14 9.25 -38.46 -12.03
CA ALA A 14 10.50 -37.98 -11.44
C ALA A 14 11.00 -36.65 -12.00
N LEU A 15 10.49 -36.22 -13.17
CA LEU A 15 10.79 -34.92 -13.80
C LEU A 15 9.78 -33.82 -13.44
N LEU A 16 8.61 -34.15 -12.89
CA LEU A 16 7.62 -33.18 -12.40
C LEU A 16 8.13 -32.23 -11.27
N PRO A 17 9.04 -32.64 -10.35
CA PRO A 17 9.51 -31.73 -9.31
C PRO A 17 10.49 -30.66 -9.81
N LEU A 18 11.08 -30.82 -11.01
CA LEU A 18 12.13 -29.92 -11.49
C LEU A 18 11.60 -28.61 -12.12
N LEU A 19 10.30 -28.55 -12.42
CA LEU A 19 9.62 -27.34 -12.88
C LEU A 19 9.03 -26.51 -11.73
N ALA A 20 8.99 -27.06 -10.51
CA ALA A 20 8.59 -26.35 -9.32
C ALA A 20 9.80 -25.62 -8.70
N SER A 21 10.40 -24.72 -9.47
CA SER A 21 11.07 -23.57 -8.85
C SER A 21 9.96 -22.75 -8.21
N ALA A 22 9.53 -23.15 -7.01
CA ALA A 22 8.72 -22.31 -6.16
C ALA A 22 9.44 -20.96 -6.12
N ALA A 23 8.80 -19.93 -6.67
CA ALA A 23 9.18 -18.56 -6.37
C ALA A 23 9.36 -18.54 -4.86
N GLN A 24 10.58 -18.28 -4.40
CA GLN A 24 10.83 -18.17 -2.98
C GLN A 24 10.00 -16.96 -2.55
N GLU A 25 8.78 -17.20 -2.07
CA GLU A 25 7.90 -16.19 -1.50
C GLU A 25 8.55 -15.77 -0.19
N GLY A 26 9.64 -15.00 -0.32
CA GLY A 26 10.33 -14.39 0.81
C GLY A 26 9.38 -13.42 1.50
N GLU A 27 9.68 -13.11 2.75
CA GLU A 27 8.97 -12.06 3.46
C GLU A 27 9.69 -10.73 3.28
N CYS A 28 8.92 -9.70 2.94
CA CYS A 28 9.36 -8.32 2.85
C CYS A 28 8.82 -7.56 4.05
N VAL A 29 9.58 -6.55 4.49
CA VAL A 29 9.15 -5.66 5.58
C VAL A 29 8.52 -4.42 4.97
N TYR A 30 7.33 -4.09 5.47
CA TYR A 30 6.58 -2.92 5.10
C TYR A 30 6.46 -2.03 6.33
N THR A 31 7.01 -0.82 6.24
CA THR A 31 6.86 0.22 7.27
C THR A 31 5.86 1.25 6.76
N VAL A 32 4.84 1.52 7.56
CA VAL A 32 3.74 2.42 7.23
C VAL A 32 3.72 3.54 8.27
N TYR A 33 3.77 4.78 7.81
CA TYR A 33 3.52 5.97 8.62
C TYR A 33 2.17 6.55 8.24
N VAL A 34 1.31 6.80 9.21
CA VAL A 34 -0.01 7.37 9.00
C VAL A 34 -0.07 8.73 9.69
N ARG A 35 -0.39 9.77 8.93
CA ARG A 35 -0.65 11.10 9.46
C ARG A 35 -2.15 11.32 9.58
N THR A 36 -2.63 11.45 10.80
CA THR A 36 -3.97 11.98 11.05
C THR A 36 -3.93 13.50 10.88
N GLY A 37 -4.93 14.06 10.18
CA GLY A 37 -5.01 15.50 9.97
C GLY A 37 -5.24 16.28 11.28
N SER A 38 -4.88 17.57 11.25
CA SER A 38 -5.04 18.47 12.40
C SER A 38 -6.42 19.13 12.47
N VAL A 39 -7.34 18.77 11.56
CA VAL A 39 -8.72 19.29 11.54
C VAL A 39 -9.48 18.90 12.82
N ILE A 40 -10.43 19.76 13.23
CA ILE A 40 -11.24 19.53 14.43
C ILE A 40 -11.94 18.17 14.30
N LYS A 41 -11.84 17.35 15.35
CA LYS A 41 -12.35 15.96 15.39
C LYS A 41 -11.76 15.03 14.32
N GLY A 42 -10.53 15.28 13.87
CA GLY A 42 -9.87 14.43 12.87
C GLY A 42 -9.37 13.07 13.38
N GLY A 43 -9.36 12.82 14.70
CA GLY A 43 -8.90 11.56 15.31
C GLY A 43 -9.99 10.49 15.36
N THR A 44 -9.60 9.24 15.63
CA THR A 44 -10.55 8.11 15.64
C THR A 44 -10.18 6.95 16.56
N ASP A 45 -11.19 6.27 17.10
CA ASP A 45 -11.04 5.00 17.84
C ASP A 45 -11.28 3.76 16.95
N ALA A 46 -11.53 3.97 15.65
CA ALA A 46 -11.84 2.91 14.70
C ALA A 46 -10.60 2.07 14.35
N LYS A 47 -10.81 0.84 13.88
CA LYS A 47 -9.72 0.04 13.32
C LYS A 47 -9.41 0.49 11.91
N ILE A 48 -8.15 0.82 11.67
CA ILE A 48 -7.67 1.27 10.37
C ILE A 48 -6.91 0.14 9.67
N GLY A 49 -7.33 -0.14 8.45
CA GLY A 49 -6.70 -1.09 7.53
C GLY A 49 -6.13 -0.40 6.30
N VAL A 50 -5.20 -1.08 5.63
CA VAL A 50 -4.61 -0.64 4.36
C VAL A 50 -4.48 -1.81 3.38
N SER A 51 -4.66 -1.53 2.09
CA SER A 51 -4.19 -2.37 0.99
C SER A 51 -3.16 -1.62 0.16
N LEU A 52 -2.04 -2.27 -0.09
CA LEU A 52 -0.87 -1.71 -0.76
C LEU A 52 -0.62 -2.45 -2.07
N GLY A 53 -0.84 -1.78 -3.20
CA GLY A 53 -0.82 -2.39 -4.52
C GLY A 53 0.35 -1.95 -5.40
N ASP A 54 0.73 -2.84 -6.31
CA ASP A 54 1.70 -2.58 -7.37
C ASP A 54 1.04 -2.37 -8.76
N ALA A 55 1.85 -1.99 -9.76
CA ALA A 55 1.38 -1.73 -11.11
C ALA A 55 0.90 -3.00 -11.87
N THR A 56 1.17 -4.19 -11.32
CA THR A 56 0.72 -5.48 -11.88
C THR A 56 -0.62 -5.92 -11.29
N GLY A 57 -1.18 -5.15 -10.36
CA GLY A 57 -2.44 -5.46 -9.66
C GLY A 57 -2.29 -6.41 -8.48
N ARG A 58 -1.06 -6.71 -8.04
CA ARG A 58 -0.83 -7.48 -6.80
C ARG A 58 -0.86 -6.54 -5.60
N GLU A 59 -1.30 -7.05 -4.45
CA GLU A 59 -1.43 -6.24 -3.24
C GLU A 59 -1.04 -6.99 -1.96
N VAL A 60 -0.72 -6.21 -0.92
CA VAL A 60 -0.63 -6.66 0.48
C VAL A 60 -1.74 -5.99 1.26
N GLN A 61 -2.60 -6.79 1.90
CA GLN A 61 -3.71 -6.31 2.71
C GLN A 61 -3.41 -6.46 4.21
N VAL A 62 -3.64 -5.39 4.96
CA VAL A 62 -3.56 -5.31 6.42
C VAL A 62 -4.91 -4.82 6.94
N ARG A 63 -5.60 -5.64 7.72
CA ARG A 63 -6.96 -5.32 8.20
C ARG A 63 -6.98 -4.37 9.39
N ASP A 64 -5.95 -4.43 10.22
CA ASP A 64 -5.81 -3.63 11.44
C ASP A 64 -4.33 -3.36 11.64
N LEU A 65 -3.92 -2.12 11.35
CA LEU A 65 -2.53 -1.65 11.42
C LEU A 65 -1.93 -1.81 12.83
N VAL A 66 -2.72 -1.55 13.88
CA VAL A 66 -2.26 -1.61 15.27
C VAL A 66 -1.87 -3.04 15.61
N SER A 67 -2.77 -3.99 15.35
CA SER A 67 -2.52 -5.41 15.59
C SER A 67 -1.44 -6.03 14.69
N TRP A 68 -1.26 -5.47 13.48
CA TRP A 68 -0.28 -5.96 12.52
C TRP A 68 1.15 -5.61 12.90
N GLY A 69 1.37 -4.46 13.53
CA GLY A 69 2.70 -4.08 14.01
C GLY A 69 2.83 -2.63 14.45
N GLY A 70 1.96 -2.14 15.32
CA GLY A 70 2.09 -0.82 15.94
C GLY A 70 3.42 -0.63 16.67
N LEU A 71 4.07 0.52 16.46
CA LEU A 71 5.43 0.80 16.96
C LEU A 71 5.50 1.94 17.99
N MET A 72 4.37 2.46 18.46
CA MET A 72 4.35 3.65 19.32
C MET A 72 4.48 3.33 20.82
N GLY A 73 4.53 2.04 21.17
CA GLY A 73 4.64 1.56 22.55
C GLY A 73 3.29 1.14 23.15
N PRO A 74 3.31 0.59 24.37
CA PRO A 74 2.08 0.25 25.09
C PRO A 74 1.30 1.51 25.44
N ASP A 75 -0.03 1.38 25.49
CA ASP A 75 -0.99 2.43 25.88
C ASP A 75 -0.99 3.70 24.99
N HIS A 76 -0.28 3.70 23.86
CA HIS A 76 -0.38 4.77 22.87
C HIS A 76 -1.75 4.77 22.20
N ASP A 77 -2.37 5.93 22.13
CA ASP A 77 -3.63 6.15 21.46
C ASP A 77 -3.38 6.50 19.98
N TYR A 78 -3.61 5.50 19.12
CA TYR A 78 -3.32 5.60 17.69
C TYR A 78 -4.38 6.42 16.98
N PHE A 79 -3.99 7.03 15.85
CA PHE A 79 -4.85 7.77 14.94
C PHE A 79 -5.47 9.04 15.53
N GLU A 80 -4.91 9.57 16.60
CA GLU A 80 -5.36 10.81 17.22
C GLU A 80 -5.04 12.07 16.41
N ARG A 81 -5.83 13.14 16.63
CA ARG A 81 -5.75 14.38 15.83
C ARG A 81 -4.33 14.94 15.77
N GLY A 82 -3.78 15.02 14.56
CA GLY A 82 -2.44 15.57 14.32
C GLY A 82 -1.28 14.65 14.68
N ASN A 83 -1.54 13.40 15.08
CA ASN A 83 -0.50 12.41 15.34
C ASN A 83 0.12 11.89 14.04
N LEU A 84 1.37 11.46 14.17
CA LEU A 84 2.06 10.64 13.18
C LEU A 84 2.32 9.29 13.84
N ASP A 85 1.66 8.26 13.36
CA ASP A 85 1.76 6.91 13.90
C ASP A 85 2.57 6.02 12.97
N ALA A 86 3.36 5.12 13.55
CA ALA A 86 4.24 4.22 12.83
C ALA A 86 3.85 2.76 13.05
N PHE A 87 3.90 1.99 11.96
CA PHE A 87 3.60 0.57 11.93
C PHE A 87 4.66 -0.15 11.11
N SER A 88 5.01 -1.39 11.46
CA SER A 88 5.86 -2.23 10.64
C SER A 88 5.47 -3.69 10.76
N GLY A 89 5.27 -4.34 9.63
CA GLY A 89 4.96 -5.76 9.59
C GLY A 89 5.54 -6.47 8.38
N ARG A 90 5.41 -7.79 8.38
CA ARG A 90 5.86 -8.65 7.28
C ARG A 90 4.71 -8.92 6.34
N GLY A 91 5.04 -9.07 5.06
CA GLY A 91 4.12 -9.46 4.01
C GLY A 91 4.86 -10.15 2.87
N PRO A 92 4.15 -10.64 1.85
CA PRO A 92 4.79 -11.31 0.72
C PRO A 92 5.76 -10.37 0.03
N CYS A 93 6.95 -10.87 -0.28
CA CYS A 93 7.79 -10.27 -1.28
C CYS A 93 7.20 -10.51 -2.67
N GLY A 94 7.72 -9.76 -3.64
CA GLY A 94 7.40 -9.95 -5.04
C GLY A 94 6.70 -8.76 -5.64
N LEU A 95 6.03 -7.90 -4.86
CA LEU A 95 5.39 -6.69 -5.38
C LEU A 95 6.39 -5.81 -6.15
N THR A 96 5.94 -5.33 -7.30
CA THR A 96 6.69 -4.38 -8.12
C THR A 96 6.78 -3.05 -7.40
N ARG A 97 7.96 -2.44 -7.44
CA ARG A 97 8.28 -1.21 -6.73
C ARG A 97 8.46 -0.05 -7.74
N PRO A 98 8.07 1.19 -7.40
CA PRO A 98 7.36 1.58 -6.18
C PRO A 98 5.93 1.05 -6.11
N LEU A 99 5.43 0.89 -4.88
CA LEU A 99 4.00 0.65 -4.66
C LEU A 99 3.25 1.87 -5.15
N CYS A 100 2.16 1.68 -5.89
CA CYS A 100 1.53 2.77 -6.62
C CYS A 100 0.03 2.87 -6.36
N ARG A 101 -0.51 1.97 -5.54
CA ARG A 101 -1.90 1.99 -5.14
C ARG A 101 -2.02 1.84 -3.63
N LEU A 102 -2.86 2.68 -3.05
CA LEU A 102 -3.27 2.60 -1.66
C LEU A 102 -4.79 2.49 -1.61
N ASN A 103 -5.31 1.60 -0.79
CA ASN A 103 -6.68 1.68 -0.30
C ASN A 103 -6.63 1.69 1.23
N VAL A 104 -6.99 2.80 1.86
CA VAL A 104 -7.09 2.90 3.33
C VAL A 104 -8.54 2.74 3.74
N THR A 105 -8.81 1.99 4.81
CA THR A 105 -10.16 1.67 5.28
C THR A 105 -10.31 1.90 6.78
N SER A 106 -11.48 2.32 7.21
CA SER A 106 -11.92 2.37 8.61
C SER A 106 -13.06 1.37 8.81
N ASP A 107 -13.11 0.70 9.95
CA ASP A 107 -14.27 -0.13 10.32
C ASP A 107 -15.45 0.69 10.85
N GLY A 108 -15.28 2.00 11.05
CA GLY A 108 -16.32 2.91 11.56
C GLY A 108 -16.76 2.60 12.99
N GLY A 109 -15.96 1.87 13.76
CA GLY A 109 -16.23 1.56 15.16
C GLY A 109 -15.85 2.69 16.13
N GLY A 110 -16.18 2.50 17.41
CA GLY A 110 -15.75 3.38 18.51
C GLY A 110 -16.61 4.63 18.73
N ALA A 111 -16.27 5.41 19.76
CA ALA A 111 -17.01 6.62 20.13
C ALA A 111 -16.69 7.79 19.18
N HIS A 112 -15.50 7.78 18.58
CA HIS A 112 -15.02 8.72 17.58
C HIS A 112 -14.77 8.00 16.25
N HIS A 113 -15.84 7.59 15.56
CA HIS A 113 -15.74 6.76 14.35
C HIS A 113 -15.31 7.49 13.07
N GLY A 114 -15.50 8.81 13.02
CA GLY A 114 -15.11 9.63 11.86
C GLY A 114 -13.64 10.01 11.93
N TRP A 115 -12.87 9.71 10.87
CA TRP A 115 -11.43 9.93 10.84
C TRP A 115 -11.02 10.82 9.67
N TYR A 116 -10.07 11.73 9.85
CA TYR A 116 -9.48 12.47 8.73
C TYR A 116 -8.04 12.04 8.50
N CYS A 117 -7.82 11.31 7.40
CA CYS A 117 -6.49 10.86 7.00
C CYS A 117 -5.82 11.95 6.14
N GLU A 118 -4.66 12.45 6.57
CA GLU A 118 -3.87 13.41 5.81
C GLU A 118 -3.06 12.68 4.72
N TYR A 119 -2.18 11.77 5.15
CA TYR A 119 -1.38 10.96 4.24
C TYR A 119 -0.97 9.62 4.85
N VAL A 120 -0.58 8.70 3.99
CA VAL A 120 0.07 7.44 4.35
C VAL A 120 1.40 7.34 3.60
N GLU A 121 2.50 7.15 4.32
CA GLU A 121 3.81 6.92 3.75
C GLU A 121 4.20 5.46 3.94
N VAL A 122 4.67 4.82 2.88
CA VAL A 122 4.95 3.39 2.88
C VAL A 122 6.37 3.17 2.38
N THR A 123 7.16 2.46 3.17
CA THR A 123 8.45 1.95 2.74
C THR A 123 8.39 0.43 2.69
N ALA A 124 8.65 -0.13 1.52
CA ALA A 124 8.84 -1.57 1.36
C ALA A 124 10.35 -1.88 1.34
N THR A 125 10.78 -2.97 1.96
CA THR A 125 12.18 -3.44 1.94
C THR A 125 12.22 -4.98 1.93
N GLY A 126 13.34 -5.56 1.48
CA GLY A 126 13.53 -7.01 1.50
C GLY A 126 14.98 -7.39 1.23
N PRO A 127 15.41 -8.63 1.58
CA PRO A 127 16.78 -9.08 1.34
C PRO A 127 17.14 -8.97 -0.13
N HIS A 128 18.25 -8.28 -0.43
CA HIS A 128 18.74 -8.06 -1.81
C HIS A 128 17.76 -7.33 -2.74
N LEU A 129 16.72 -6.68 -2.20
CA LEU A 129 15.77 -5.86 -2.95
C LEU A 129 16.00 -4.38 -2.63
N PRO A 130 15.88 -3.48 -3.62
CA PRO A 130 15.98 -2.05 -3.36
C PRO A 130 14.82 -1.59 -2.49
N CYS A 131 15.13 -0.75 -1.50
CA CYS A 131 14.13 -0.02 -0.74
C CYS A 131 13.32 0.88 -1.69
N SER A 132 12.03 0.99 -1.43
CA SER A 132 11.18 1.90 -2.18
C SER A 132 10.17 2.55 -1.26
N GLN A 133 10.02 3.86 -1.40
CA GLN A 133 9.15 4.68 -0.59
C GLN A 133 8.05 5.29 -1.46
N THR A 134 6.84 5.34 -0.95
CA THR A 134 5.72 6.04 -1.59
C THR A 134 4.90 6.79 -0.56
N LEU A 135 4.68 8.07 -0.81
CA LEU A 135 3.81 8.94 -0.04
C LEU A 135 2.47 9.09 -0.76
N PHE A 136 1.39 8.71 -0.11
CA PHE A 136 0.03 8.85 -0.60
C PHE A 136 -0.69 9.94 0.18
N TYR A 137 -0.93 11.09 -0.44
CA TYR A 137 -1.82 12.12 0.10
C TYR A 137 -3.27 11.67 -0.04
N VAL A 138 -3.91 11.39 1.09
CA VAL A 138 -5.32 10.98 1.14
C VAL A 138 -6.19 12.23 1.24
N ARG A 139 -5.98 13.04 2.29
CA ARG A 139 -6.72 14.27 2.63
C ARG A 139 -8.23 14.10 2.47
N GLN A 140 -8.77 13.11 3.16
CA GLN A 140 -10.18 12.75 3.07
C GLN A 140 -10.70 12.32 4.44
N TRP A 141 -11.97 12.65 4.71
CA TRP A 141 -12.70 11.98 5.77
C TRP A 141 -12.98 10.52 5.39
N LEU A 142 -12.73 9.62 6.33
CA LEU A 142 -13.24 8.26 6.35
C LEU A 142 -14.30 8.21 7.45
N ALA A 143 -15.53 8.57 7.08
CA ALA A 143 -16.63 8.76 8.00
C ALA A 143 -17.97 8.57 7.28
N THR A 144 -19.02 8.22 8.02
CA THR A 144 -20.39 8.15 7.50
C THR A 144 -21.16 9.45 7.70
N ASP A 145 -20.64 10.37 8.51
CA ASP A 145 -21.25 11.65 8.88
C ASP A 145 -20.52 12.88 8.31
N ALA A 146 -19.43 12.68 7.57
CA ALA A 146 -18.71 13.73 6.85
C ALA A 146 -18.46 13.33 5.38
N PRO A 147 -18.56 14.26 4.41
CA PRO A 147 -18.25 13.98 3.01
C PRO A 147 -16.82 13.42 2.83
N PRO A 148 -16.63 12.38 2.00
CA PRO A 148 -17.57 11.84 1.01
C PRO A 148 -18.54 10.75 1.52
N PHE A 149 -18.74 10.62 2.83
CA PHE A 149 -19.62 9.63 3.47
C PHE A 149 -19.18 8.18 3.18
N GLN A 150 -17.87 7.97 3.13
CA GLN A 150 -17.24 6.69 2.86
C GLN A 150 -16.28 6.35 3.98
N LEU A 151 -16.16 5.06 4.32
CA LEU A 151 -15.19 4.54 5.29
C LEU A 151 -13.90 4.06 4.62
N TYR A 152 -13.62 4.51 3.40
CA TYR A 152 -12.40 4.17 2.68
C TYR A 152 -11.95 5.33 1.79
N ALA A 153 -10.67 5.30 1.40
CA ALA A 153 -10.12 6.17 0.38
C ALA A 153 -9.12 5.38 -0.47
N THR A 154 -9.21 5.54 -1.79
CA THR A 154 -8.29 4.91 -2.73
C THR A 154 -7.44 5.97 -3.43
N VAL A 155 -6.14 5.74 -3.48
CA VAL A 155 -5.19 6.52 -4.27
C VAL A 155 -4.54 5.57 -5.26
N ASP A 156 -4.81 5.74 -6.55
CA ASP A 156 -4.21 4.96 -7.63
C ASP A 156 -3.35 5.86 -8.53
N GLY A 157 -2.07 5.55 -8.59
CA GLY A 157 -1.07 6.29 -9.36
C GLY A 157 -0.16 5.39 -10.18
N CYS A 158 -0.60 4.17 -10.49
CA CYS A 158 0.24 3.19 -11.19
C CYS A 158 0.65 3.64 -12.61
N ASP A 159 -0.15 4.47 -13.26
CA ASP A 159 0.24 5.11 -14.53
C ASP A 159 1.46 6.04 -14.37
N GLN A 160 1.59 6.70 -13.21
CA GLN A 160 2.71 7.59 -12.89
C GLN A 160 3.96 6.86 -12.40
N ALA A 161 3.80 5.63 -11.89
CA ALA A 161 4.88 4.79 -11.39
C ALA A 161 5.74 4.17 -12.52
N SER A 162 5.23 4.21 -13.77
CA SER A 162 5.90 3.69 -14.96
C SER A 162 7.04 4.59 -15.48
N ALA A 163 7.20 5.79 -14.91
CA ALA A 163 8.27 6.72 -15.28
C ALA A 163 9.63 6.26 -14.68
N PRO A 164 10.70 6.12 -15.48
CA PRO A 164 11.98 5.63 -14.98
C PRO A 164 12.56 6.58 -13.92
N ARG A 165 12.94 6.02 -12.76
CA ARG A 165 13.77 6.66 -11.70
C ARG A 165 13.09 7.62 -10.70
N ARG A 166 11.95 7.25 -10.11
CA ARG A 166 11.49 7.92 -8.87
C ARG A 166 11.51 6.93 -7.69
N PRO A 167 12.61 6.84 -6.91
CA PRO A 167 12.66 5.97 -5.74
C PRO A 167 11.65 6.38 -4.66
N ASN A 168 11.32 7.68 -4.63
CA ASN A 168 10.31 8.29 -3.76
C ASN A 168 9.16 8.76 -4.64
N LEU A 169 8.10 7.96 -4.68
CA LEU A 169 6.88 8.30 -5.41
C LEU A 169 5.95 9.08 -4.49
N VAL A 170 5.29 10.11 -5.01
CA VAL A 170 4.28 10.88 -4.26
C VAL A 170 2.99 10.83 -5.06
N LEU A 171 1.86 10.47 -4.45
CA LEU A 171 0.58 10.27 -5.12
C LEU A 171 -0.56 10.94 -4.35
N GLY A 172 -1.72 11.08 -5.00
CA GLY A 172 -2.94 11.57 -4.38
C GLY A 172 -3.06 13.10 -4.33
N ASN A 173 -3.92 13.57 -3.42
CA ASN A 173 -4.34 14.97 -3.30
C ASN A 173 -3.26 15.83 -2.68
N ARG A 174 -2.16 16.09 -3.40
CA ARG A 174 -1.03 16.89 -2.90
C ARG A 174 -1.50 18.28 -2.45
N PRO A 175 -0.95 18.84 -1.36
CA PRO A 175 -1.08 20.27 -1.09
C PRO A 175 -0.45 21.02 -2.25
N ASP A 176 -1.18 22.00 -2.80
CA ASP A 176 -0.82 22.70 -4.03
C ASP A 176 0.64 23.17 -3.97
N THR A 177 1.48 22.57 -4.80
CA THR A 177 2.59 23.32 -5.41
C THR A 177 1.94 24.00 -6.59
N ASP A 178 1.42 25.21 -6.36
CA ASP A 178 0.83 26.03 -7.41
C ASP A 178 1.71 26.04 -8.67
N SER A 179 1.11 25.69 -9.80
CA SER A 179 1.51 26.07 -11.16
C SER A 179 2.90 25.66 -11.69
N SER A 180 2.96 24.54 -12.42
CA SER A 180 3.76 24.48 -13.67
C SER A 180 3.47 23.23 -14.51
N SER A 181 2.27 23.19 -15.09
CA SER A 181 1.94 22.46 -16.33
C SER A 181 0.53 22.90 -16.71
N SER A 182 0.24 23.74 -17.69
CA SER A 182 0.69 23.69 -19.07
C SER A 182 0.02 24.85 -19.83
N SER A 183 0.77 25.57 -20.66
CA SER A 183 0.21 26.30 -21.82
C SER A 183 1.35 26.73 -22.74
N SER A 184 1.89 25.77 -23.49
CA SER A 184 2.55 26.06 -24.77
C SER A 184 1.56 25.72 -25.88
N SER A 185 0.67 26.66 -26.17
CA SER A 185 -0.09 26.68 -27.43
C SER A 185 0.86 27.13 -28.54
N SER A 186 1.31 26.18 -29.35
CA SER A 186 1.93 26.44 -30.65
C SER A 186 0.85 26.83 -31.66
N SER A 187 0.74 28.12 -31.96
CA SER A 187 0.00 28.62 -33.11
C SER A 187 0.92 28.61 -34.34
N SER A 188 0.71 27.61 -35.21
CA SER A 188 1.18 27.64 -36.59
C SER A 188 0.12 28.39 -37.41
N SER A 189 0.51 29.41 -38.17
CA SER A 189 -0.33 29.98 -39.22
C SER A 189 0.53 30.18 -40.45
N SER A 190 -0.02 29.68 -41.56
CA SER A 190 0.49 29.70 -42.92
C SER A 190 0.49 31.10 -43.53
#